data_AF-A0A7C1U9H4-F1
#
_entry.id   AF-A0A7C1U9H4-F1
#
_cell.length_a   1.000
_cell.length_b   1.000
_cell.length_c   1.000
_cell.angle_alpha   90.00
_cell.angle_beta   90.00
_cell.angle_gamma   90.00
#
_symmetry.space_group_name_H-M   'P 1'
#
loop_
_entity.id
_entity.type
_entity.pdbx_description
1 polymer ?
#
loop_
_entity_poly.entity_id
_entity_poly.type
_entity_poly.pdbx_seq_one_letter_code
_entity_poly.pdbx_strand_id
1 'polypeptide(L)'
;MLLQVVMSKYGLPDVATAEKKLGDKEVHDGSIGLDGLAEGTLGLHKTGHGAKAPDLIRNSKWAEVYAYNLNDVRLTRMLYEFAQKYRYLCDRHGNKIAMEAVLL
;
A
#
# COMPACT_ATOMS: atom_id res chain seq x y z
N MET A 1 0.65 10.81 -15.36
CA MET A 1 -0.24 11.08 -14.21
C MET A 1 0.17 10.36 -12.91
N LEU A 2 0.68 9.12 -12.90
CA LEU A 2 1.47 8.57 -11.77
C LEU A 2 2.88 8.19 -12.23
N LEU A 3 2.97 7.50 -13.36
CA LEU A 3 4.23 7.17 -14.03
C LEU A 3 5.13 8.40 -14.24
N GLN A 4 4.58 9.51 -14.75
CA GLN A 4 5.33 10.76 -14.92
C GLN A 4 5.90 11.34 -13.61
N VAL A 5 5.18 11.18 -12.48
CA VAL A 5 5.65 11.61 -11.16
C VAL A 5 6.76 10.68 -10.67
N VAL A 6 6.62 9.38 -10.91
CA VAL A 6 7.65 8.38 -10.56
C VAL A 6 8.93 8.63 -11.35
N MET A 7 8.81 8.88 -12.66
CA MET A 7 9.93 9.21 -13.54
C MET A 7 10.62 10.51 -13.12
N SER A 8 9.87 11.58 -12.86
CA SER A 8 10.45 12.89 -12.52
C SER A 8 11.05 12.96 -11.12
N LYS A 9 10.43 12.30 -10.13
CA LYS A 9 10.87 12.37 -8.73
C LYS A 9 11.95 11.36 -8.39
N TYR A 10 11.91 10.17 -9.00
CA TYR A 10 12.82 9.07 -8.65
C TYR A 10 13.77 8.66 -9.78
N GLY A 11 13.70 9.30 -10.95
CA GLY A 11 14.59 9.00 -12.08
C GLY A 11 14.41 7.59 -12.66
N LEU A 12 13.25 6.96 -12.44
CA LEU A 12 12.98 5.60 -12.90
C LEU A 12 12.44 5.64 -14.34
N PRO A 13 12.96 4.81 -15.28
CA PRO A 13 12.65 4.94 -16.70
C PRO A 13 11.25 4.42 -17.09
N ASP A 14 10.69 3.48 -16.32
CA ASP A 14 9.41 2.85 -16.61
C ASP A 14 8.76 2.22 -15.34
N VAL A 15 7.51 1.79 -15.48
CA VAL A 15 6.73 1.14 -14.40
C VAL A 15 7.39 -0.16 -13.96
N ALA A 16 7.87 -0.98 -14.90
CA ALA A 16 8.42 -2.30 -14.58
C ALA A 16 9.67 -2.20 -13.69
N THR A 17 10.53 -1.21 -13.94
CA THR A 17 11.71 -0.91 -13.14
C THR A 17 11.30 -0.43 -11.74
N ALA A 18 10.26 0.41 -11.65
CA ALA A 18 9.72 0.85 -10.37
C ALA A 18 9.12 -0.30 -9.57
N GLU A 19 8.32 -1.17 -10.19
CA GLU A 19 7.74 -2.36 -9.57
C GLU A 19 8.82 -3.33 -9.11
N LYS A 20 9.85 -3.56 -9.92
CA LYS A 20 10.98 -4.42 -9.54
C LYS A 20 11.70 -3.88 -8.30
N LYS A 21 11.95 -2.56 -8.25
CA LYS A 21 12.64 -1.92 -7.13
C LYS A 21 11.78 -1.87 -5.87
N LEU A 22 10.47 -1.64 -6.01
CA LEU A 22 9.53 -1.69 -4.89
C LEU A 22 9.37 -3.13 -4.38
N GLY A 23 9.28 -4.12 -5.25
CA GLY A 23 9.17 -5.52 -4.87
C GLY A 23 10.45 -6.15 -4.34
N ASP A 24 11.57 -5.43 -4.37
CA ASP A 24 12.85 -5.89 -3.89
C ASP A 24 12.88 -5.95 -2.36
N LYS A 25 13.14 -7.13 -1.81
CA LYS A 25 13.18 -7.35 -0.36
C LYS A 25 14.40 -6.71 0.32
N GLU A 26 15.44 -6.39 -0.45
CA GLU A 26 16.55 -5.59 0.04
C GLU A 26 16.16 -4.10 0.20
N VAL A 27 15.12 -3.66 -0.51
CA VAL A 27 14.59 -2.30 -0.43
C VAL A 27 13.48 -2.19 0.62
N HIS A 28 12.55 -3.16 0.65
CA HIS A 28 11.57 -3.27 1.73
C HIS A 28 11.20 -4.73 2.04
N ASP A 29 11.10 -5.08 3.33
CA ASP A 29 10.67 -6.42 3.76
C ASP A 29 9.13 -6.60 3.77
N GLY A 30 8.39 -5.56 3.40
CA GLY A 30 6.93 -5.52 3.39
C GLY A 30 6.31 -4.90 4.65
N SER A 31 7.12 -4.52 5.64
CA SER A 31 6.68 -3.81 6.86
C SER A 31 6.03 -2.46 6.57
N ILE A 32 6.44 -1.81 5.47
CA ILE A 32 5.90 -0.52 5.00
C ILE A 32 4.83 -0.66 3.89
N GLY A 33 4.46 -1.89 3.52
CA GLY A 33 3.33 -2.13 2.63
C GLY A 33 1.99 -1.88 3.34
N LEU A 34 0.89 -1.81 2.58
CA LEU A 34 -0.44 -1.51 3.13
C LEU A 34 -0.81 -2.39 4.34
N ASP A 35 -0.56 -3.70 4.24
CA ASP A 35 -0.85 -4.65 5.32
C ASP A 35 0.03 -4.41 6.55
N GLY A 36 1.33 -4.15 6.35
CA GLY A 36 2.27 -3.89 7.44
C GLY A 36 1.96 -2.58 8.16
N LEU A 37 1.61 -1.53 7.42
CA LEU A 37 1.19 -0.24 7.99
C LEU A 37 -0.17 -0.35 8.70
N ALA A 38 -1.13 -1.07 8.12
CA ALA A 38 -2.44 -1.30 8.73
C ALA A 38 -2.30 -2.06 10.05
N GLU A 39 -1.46 -3.09 10.07
CA GLU A 39 -1.19 -3.89 11.27
C GLU A 39 -0.49 -3.05 12.33
N GLY A 40 0.63 -2.43 11.96
CA GLY A 40 1.44 -1.63 12.89
C GLY A 40 0.70 -0.41 13.46
N THR A 41 -0.14 0.23 12.66
CA THR A 41 -0.81 1.49 13.05
C THR A 41 -2.18 1.26 13.67
N LEU A 42 -2.98 0.35 13.11
CA LEU A 42 -4.40 0.19 13.42
C LEU A 42 -4.72 -1.17 14.07
N GLY A 43 -3.77 -2.11 14.09
CA GLY A 43 -4.03 -3.50 14.50
C GLY A 43 -4.95 -4.25 13.54
N LEU A 44 -5.01 -3.83 12.27
CA LEU A 44 -5.88 -4.40 11.24
C LEU A 44 -5.06 -5.03 10.12
N HIS A 45 -5.59 -6.08 9.51
CA HIS A 45 -4.97 -6.74 8.35
C HIS A 45 -5.81 -6.58 7.09
N LYS A 46 -5.15 -6.64 5.93
CA LYS A 46 -5.88 -6.82 4.69
C LYS A 46 -6.51 -8.22 4.64
N THR A 47 -7.70 -8.33 4.09
CA THR A 47 -8.43 -9.60 4.02
C THR A 47 -8.14 -10.40 2.76
N GLY A 48 -7.39 -9.83 1.80
CA GLY A 48 -7.10 -10.42 0.50
C GLY A 48 -5.67 -10.17 0.05
N HIS A 49 -5.23 -10.87 -1.00
CA HIS A 49 -3.93 -10.62 -1.63
C HIS A 49 -4.20 -10.35 -3.10
N GLY A 50 -3.71 -9.22 -3.64
CA GLY A 50 -3.86 -8.89 -5.06
C GLY A 50 -3.38 -10.00 -5.99
N ALA A 51 -2.44 -10.85 -5.55
CA ALA A 51 -2.00 -12.05 -6.26
C ALA A 51 -3.12 -13.04 -6.60
N LYS A 52 -4.24 -13.04 -5.85
CA LYS A 52 -5.41 -13.89 -6.14
C LYS A 52 -6.36 -13.29 -7.18
N ALA A 53 -6.19 -12.02 -7.54
CA ALA A 53 -7.10 -11.33 -8.45
C ALA A 53 -7.21 -11.99 -9.84
N PRO A 54 -6.12 -12.41 -10.50
CA PRO A 54 -6.21 -13.06 -11.81
C PRO A 54 -7.03 -14.36 -11.77
N ASP A 55 -6.86 -15.17 -10.72
CA ASP A 55 -7.60 -16.41 -10.56
C ASP A 55 -9.07 -16.18 -10.20
N LEU A 56 -9.37 -15.18 -9.37
CA LEU A 56 -10.77 -14.82 -9.07
C LEU A 56 -11.49 -14.31 -10.32
N ILE A 57 -10.83 -13.48 -11.14
CA ILE A 57 -11.37 -12.98 -12.40
C ILE A 57 -11.57 -14.13 -13.39
N ARG A 58 -10.58 -15.03 -13.55
CA ARG A 58 -10.68 -16.21 -14.42
C ARG A 58 -11.88 -17.09 -14.03
N ASN A 59 -12.21 -17.15 -12.74
CA ASN A 59 -13.32 -17.93 -12.21
C ASN A 59 -14.63 -17.12 -12.03
N SER A 60 -14.72 -15.90 -12.59
CA SER A 60 -15.90 -15.02 -12.47
C SER A 60 -16.35 -14.70 -11.03
N LYS A 61 -15.42 -14.75 -10.08
CA LYS A 61 -15.64 -14.49 -8.64
C LYS A 61 -15.59 -12.99 -8.32
N TRP A 62 -16.52 -12.24 -8.90
CA TRP A 62 -16.50 -10.76 -8.86
C TRP A 62 -16.77 -10.19 -7.47
N ALA A 63 -17.61 -10.84 -6.67
CA ALA A 63 -17.91 -10.38 -5.32
C ALA A 63 -16.64 -10.34 -4.46
N GLU A 64 -15.81 -11.38 -4.56
CA GLU A 64 -14.52 -11.47 -3.88
C GLU A 64 -13.53 -10.44 -4.42
N VAL A 65 -13.54 -10.19 -5.74
CA VAL A 65 -12.72 -9.14 -6.35
C VAL A 65 -13.07 -7.77 -5.76
N TYR A 66 -14.34 -7.42 -5.68
CA TYR A 66 -14.77 -6.16 -5.10
C TYR A 66 -14.50 -6.09 -3.60
N ALA A 67 -14.70 -7.19 -2.87
CA ALA A 67 -14.50 -7.25 -1.44
C ALA A 67 -13.06 -6.92 -1.04
N TYR A 68 -12.05 -7.51 -1.70
CA TYR A 68 -10.65 -7.21 -1.35
C TYR A 68 -10.27 -5.79 -1.75
N ASN A 69 -10.68 -5.30 -2.93
CA ASN A 69 -10.38 -3.93 -3.36
C ASN A 69 -10.99 -2.90 -2.40
N LEU A 70 -12.23 -3.12 -1.97
CA LEU A 70 -12.90 -2.23 -1.02
C LEU A 70 -12.23 -2.25 0.36
N ASN A 71 -11.73 -3.40 0.80
CA ASN A 71 -10.95 -3.51 2.04
C ASN A 71 -9.66 -2.67 1.95
N ASP A 72 -8.92 -2.76 0.84
CA ASP A 72 -7.69 -1.98 0.64
C ASP A 72 -7.96 -0.46 0.64
N VAL A 73 -9.05 -0.01 -0.01
CA VAL A 73 -9.47 1.40 -0.01
C VAL A 73 -9.84 1.86 1.41
N ARG A 74 -10.57 1.03 2.17
CA ARG A 74 -10.94 1.35 3.57
C ARG A 74 -9.70 1.49 4.46
N LEU A 75 -8.77 0.54 4.38
CA LEU A 75 -7.52 0.59 5.16
C LEU A 75 -6.69 1.82 4.80
N THR A 76 -6.57 2.13 3.50
CA THR A 76 -5.86 3.32 3.02
C THR A 76 -6.47 4.61 3.58
N ARG A 77 -7.80 4.72 3.59
CA ARG A 77 -8.49 5.87 4.17
C ARG A 77 -8.24 5.99 5.68
N MET A 78 -8.35 4.90 6.43
CA MET A 78 -8.12 4.91 7.88
C MET A 78 -6.68 5.31 8.23
N LEU A 79 -5.69 4.81 7.47
CA LEU A 79 -4.29 5.20 7.61
C LEU A 79 -4.09 6.68 7.30
N TYR A 80 -4.72 7.20 6.24
CA TYR A 80 -4.66 8.62 5.91
C TYR A 80 -5.24 9.50 7.03
N GLU A 81 -6.43 9.15 7.55
CA GLU A 81 -7.07 9.88 8.64
C GLU A 81 -6.22 9.84 9.93
N PHE A 82 -5.61 8.68 10.24
CA PHE A 82 -4.66 8.55 11.34
C PHE A 82 -3.42 9.44 11.11
N ALA A 83 -2.79 9.37 9.94
CA ALA A 83 -1.59 10.14 9.62
C ALA A 83 -1.86 11.65 9.64
N GLN A 84 -3.03 12.11 9.17
CA GLN A 84 -3.42 13.51 9.26
C GLN A 84 -3.56 13.99 10.70
N LYS A 85 -4.13 13.15 11.58
CA LYS A 85 -4.34 13.48 12.99
C LYS A 85 -3.06 13.44 13.82
N TYR A 86 -2.22 12.42 13.61
CA TYR A 86 -1.09 12.12 14.50
C TYR A 86 0.28 12.39 13.89
N ARG A 87 0.37 12.65 12.58
CA ARG A 87 1.62 12.95 11.84
C ARG A 87 2.67 11.82 11.84
N TYR A 88 2.23 10.59 12.05
CA TYR A 88 3.05 9.40 11.85
C TYR A 88 2.19 8.19 11.47
N LEU A 89 2.84 7.15 10.97
CA LEU A 89 2.34 5.78 10.88
C LEU A 89 3.31 4.84 11.61
N CYS A 90 2.88 3.62 11.90
CA CYS A 90 3.76 2.57 12.41
C CYS A 90 3.91 1.48 11.35
N ASP A 91 5.14 1.01 11.12
CA ASP A 91 5.40 -0.20 10.35
C ASP A 91 5.02 -1.46 11.15
N ARG A 92 5.08 -2.63 10.51
CA ARG A 92 4.79 -3.93 11.17
C ARG A 92 5.65 -4.21 12.39
N HIS A 93 6.86 -3.65 12.46
CA HIS A 93 7.79 -3.85 13.58
C HIS A 93 7.49 -2.88 14.73
N GLY A 94 6.54 -1.97 14.57
CA GLY A 94 6.17 -0.94 15.53
C GLY A 94 7.03 0.32 15.45
N ASN A 95 7.90 0.45 14.44
CA ASN A 95 8.68 1.66 14.24
C ASN A 95 7.79 2.78 13.72
N LYS A 96 7.93 3.98 14.29
CA LYS A 96 7.20 5.16 13.85
C LYS A 96 7.87 5.77 12.61
N ILE A 97 7.09 5.93 11.55
CA ILE A 97 7.44 6.64 10.33
C ILE A 97 6.78 8.02 10.40
N ALA A 98 7.59 9.06 10.55
CA ALA A 98 7.10 10.43 10.55
C ALA A 98 6.50 10.78 9.18
N MET A 99 5.34 11.43 9.20
CA MET A 99 4.65 11.88 7.99
C MET A 99 4.70 13.40 7.94
N GLU A 100 5.31 13.93 6.87
CA GLU A 100 5.23 15.36 6.59
C GLU A 100 3.80 15.75 6.23
N ALA A 101 3.37 16.95 6.62
CA ALA A 101 2.06 17.46 6.25
C ALA A 101 2.03 17.71 4.74
N VAL A 102 1.38 16.83 3.99
CA VAL A 102 1.06 17.09 2.59
C VAL A 102 -0.21 17.94 2.57
N LEU A 103 -0.06 19.23 2.26
CA LEU A 103 -1.17 20.08 1.84
C LEU A 103 -1.63 19.57 0.46
N LEU A 104 -2.79 18.90 0.42
CA LEU A 104 -3.49 18.56 -0.82
C LEU A 104 -4.35 19.74 -1.28
#